data_AF-A0A447X891-F1
#
_entry.id   AF-A0A447X891-F1
#
_cell.length_a   1.000
_cell.length_b   1.000
_cell.length_c   1.000
_cell.angle_alpha   90.00
_cell.angle_beta   90.00
_cell.angle_gamma   90.00
#
_symmetry.space_group_name_H-M   'P 1'
#
loop_
_entity.id
_entity.type
_entity.pdbx_description
1 polymer ?
#
loop_
_entity_poly.entity_id
_entity_poly.type
_entity_poly.pdbx_seq_one_letter_code
_entity_poly.pdbx_strand_id
1 'polypeptide(L)'
;MALINNRSKFSFFNKVRVLLKNILKPDESVEDVVDEHFRFTSSLSLDAPDGQIENLYQDEKDGKYHLTLFDNGLTGATGILPAAYTEWLIERKLRYNDDAPKAFMDMFDHRMYCLSYLAWQKMHLSGDENRRDNNVLNNVLLSLGGITPQTVSVTGLAYVAFYSQPVRSLAGLEQLLSLIHQIRVSINPFRGTFENTEPSEQGFWGIASILWGKVLS
;
A
#
# COMPACT_ATOMS: atom_id res chain seq x y z
N MET A 1 25.21 22.03 2.61
CA MET A 1 23.96 21.71 1.89
C MET A 1 24.12 20.33 1.24
N ALA A 2 23.54 19.28 1.80
CA ALA A 2 23.66 17.92 1.25
C ALA A 2 22.69 17.74 0.07
N LEU A 3 23.23 17.72 -1.16
CA LEU A 3 22.49 17.42 -2.39
C LEU A 3 22.13 15.94 -2.42
N ILE A 4 20.86 15.62 -2.18
CA ILE A 4 20.35 14.26 -2.37
C ILE A 4 20.34 13.97 -3.87
N ASN A 5 21.10 12.95 -4.27
CA ASN A 5 21.27 12.59 -5.68
C ASN A 5 19.90 12.28 -6.32
N ASN A 6 19.49 13.16 -7.22
CA ASN A 6 18.13 13.24 -7.75
C ASN A 6 17.93 12.19 -8.86
N ARG A 7 17.63 10.93 -8.49
CA ARG A 7 17.46 9.82 -9.45
C ARG A 7 16.22 9.93 -10.37
N SER A 8 15.22 10.75 -10.05
CA SER A 8 14.07 10.97 -10.94
C SER A 8 13.34 12.30 -10.65
N LYS A 9 13.41 13.26 -11.57
CA LYS A 9 12.66 14.54 -11.46
C LYS A 9 11.15 14.40 -11.63
N PHE A 10 10.68 13.24 -12.10
CA PHE A 10 9.32 13.03 -12.63
C PHE A 10 8.31 12.44 -11.64
N SER A 11 8.69 12.07 -10.42
CA SER A 11 7.76 11.39 -9.51
C SER A 11 7.83 11.94 -8.09
N PHE A 12 7.06 13.00 -7.84
CA PHE A 12 6.87 13.62 -6.53
C PHE A 12 6.47 12.60 -5.44
N PHE A 13 5.36 11.90 -5.63
CA PHE A 13 4.79 11.02 -4.60
C PHE A 13 5.75 9.89 -4.17
N ASN A 14 6.38 9.22 -5.13
CA ASN A 14 7.35 8.16 -4.80
C ASN A 14 8.57 8.69 -4.07
N LYS A 15 9.04 9.91 -4.37
CA LYS A 15 10.16 10.51 -3.64
C LYS A 15 9.80 10.82 -2.20
N VAL A 16 8.66 11.46 -1.97
CA VAL A 16 8.18 11.73 -0.60
C VAL A 16 8.04 10.42 0.16
N ARG A 17 7.48 9.37 -0.47
CA ARG A 17 7.39 8.03 0.13
C ARG A 17 8.75 7.42 0.49
N VAL A 18 9.76 7.54 -0.38
CA VAL A 18 11.11 7.03 -0.09
C VAL A 18 11.78 7.80 1.04
N LEU A 19 11.64 9.13 1.05
CA LEU A 19 12.18 9.98 2.13
C LEU A 19 11.48 9.68 3.46
N LEU A 20 10.15 9.56 3.45
CA LEU A 20 9.38 9.19 4.63
C LEU A 20 9.81 7.84 5.20
N LYS A 21 10.14 6.84 4.38
CA LYS A 21 10.62 5.54 4.87
C LYS A 21 11.89 5.66 5.73
N ASN A 22 12.70 6.70 5.53
CA ASN A 22 13.91 6.94 6.32
C ASN A 22 13.65 7.72 7.62
N ILE A 23 12.52 8.43 7.71
CA ILE A 23 12.21 9.34 8.83
C ILE A 23 11.16 8.72 9.76
N LEU A 24 10.16 8.05 9.17
CA LEU A 24 8.98 7.55 9.84
C LEU A 24 9.33 6.51 10.90
N LYS A 25 8.99 6.81 12.15
CA LYS A 25 9.01 5.84 13.25
C LYS A 25 7.71 5.03 13.28
N PRO A 26 7.71 3.79 13.80
CA PRO A 26 6.55 2.91 13.75
C PRO A 26 5.31 3.41 14.52
N ASP A 27 5.46 4.38 15.43
CA ASP A 27 4.37 4.88 16.29
C ASP A 27 3.89 6.31 15.93
N GLU A 28 4.46 6.92 14.88
CA GLU A 28 4.13 8.28 14.47
C GLU A 28 3.11 8.30 13.32
N SER A 29 2.17 9.26 13.37
CA SER A 29 1.23 9.49 12.28
C SER A 29 1.96 10.03 11.06
N VAL A 30 1.69 9.47 9.88
CA VAL A 30 2.29 9.94 8.62
C VAL A 30 1.89 11.39 8.32
N GLU A 31 0.70 11.81 8.74
CA GLU A 31 0.22 13.18 8.54
C GLU A 31 1.10 14.20 9.27
N ASP A 32 1.40 13.94 10.54
CA ASP A 32 2.22 14.82 11.38
C ASP A 32 3.67 14.84 10.89
N VAL A 33 4.23 13.68 10.53
CA VAL A 33 5.61 13.57 10.03
C VAL A 33 5.77 14.31 8.70
N VAL A 34 4.76 14.27 7.82
CA VAL A 34 4.80 15.00 6.55
C VAL A 34 4.76 16.51 6.79
N ASP A 35 3.89 16.99 7.67
CA ASP A 35 3.76 18.43 7.98
C ASP A 35 4.99 18.98 8.72
N GLU A 36 5.60 18.18 9.62
CA GLU A 36 6.75 18.61 10.41
C GLU A 36 8.07 18.55 9.64
N HIS A 37 8.32 17.45 8.90
CA HIS A 37 9.63 17.21 8.27
C HIS A 37 9.75 17.70 6.83
N PHE A 38 8.63 18.01 6.16
CA PHE A 38 8.65 18.48 4.78
C PHE A 38 8.13 19.90 4.66
N ARG A 39 8.75 20.68 3.77
CA ARG A 39 8.25 21.98 3.35
C ARG A 39 8.09 21.95 1.85
N PHE A 40 6.84 21.95 1.40
CA PHE A 40 6.50 21.98 -0.01
C PHE A 40 6.23 23.40 -0.45
N THR A 41 6.80 23.81 -1.58
CA THR A 41 6.58 25.12 -2.18
C THR A 41 6.33 24.98 -3.68
N SER A 42 5.58 25.91 -4.24
CA SER A 42 5.45 26.03 -5.69
C SER A 42 6.62 26.83 -6.28
N SER A 43 6.98 26.48 -7.52
CA SER A 43 7.96 27.24 -8.28
C SER A 43 7.49 28.68 -8.51
N LEU A 44 8.44 29.60 -8.54
CA LEU A 44 8.20 31.00 -8.93
C LEU A 44 8.81 31.29 -10.32
N SER A 45 9.13 30.27 -11.12
CA SER A 45 9.62 30.46 -12.48
C SER A 45 8.50 30.29 -13.52
N LEU A 46 8.62 31.04 -14.61
CA LEU A 46 7.82 30.89 -15.83
C LEU A 46 8.52 30.01 -16.88
N ASP A 47 9.67 29.44 -16.55
CA ASP A 47 10.39 28.52 -17.41
C ASP A 47 9.58 27.24 -17.66
N ALA A 48 9.83 26.61 -18.80
CA ALA A 48 9.24 25.31 -19.10
C ALA A 48 9.71 24.26 -18.08
N PRO A 49 8.78 23.50 -17.47
CA PRO A 49 9.12 22.56 -16.41
C PRO A 49 9.94 21.37 -16.95
N ASP A 50 11.08 21.10 -16.31
CA ASP A 50 11.91 19.90 -16.55
C ASP A 50 11.60 18.82 -15.50
N GLY A 51 10.37 18.29 -15.57
CA GLY A 51 9.81 17.33 -14.62
C GLY A 51 8.92 17.98 -13.56
N GLN A 52 8.56 17.21 -12.53
CA GLN A 52 7.66 17.66 -11.47
C GLN A 52 8.38 18.44 -10.36
N ILE A 53 9.65 18.11 -10.11
CA ILE A 53 10.43 18.66 -9.00
C ILE A 53 11.51 19.59 -9.55
N GLU A 54 11.41 20.85 -9.17
CA GLU A 54 12.42 21.88 -9.46
C GLU A 54 13.64 21.68 -8.56
N ASN A 55 13.42 21.64 -7.25
CA ASN A 55 14.50 21.58 -6.27
C ASN A 55 14.13 20.67 -5.09
N LEU A 56 15.14 19.97 -4.57
CA LEU A 56 15.04 19.13 -3.39
C LEU A 56 16.34 19.25 -2.60
N TYR A 57 16.27 19.79 -1.40
CA TYR A 57 17.41 19.86 -0.49
C TYR A 57 16.95 19.66 0.96
N GLN A 58 17.89 19.24 1.81
CA GLN A 58 17.69 19.17 3.24
C GLN A 58 18.36 20.37 3.89
N ASP A 59 17.64 21.09 4.75
CA ASP A 59 18.24 22.15 5.55
C ASP A 59 19.15 21.53 6.62
N GLU A 60 20.36 22.06 6.75
CA GLU A 60 21.35 21.57 7.71
C GLU A 60 21.03 22.01 9.14
N LYS A 61 20.22 23.06 9.31
CA LYS A 61 19.87 23.61 10.62
C LYS A 61 18.69 22.89 11.27
N ASP A 62 17.63 22.67 10.51
CA ASP A 62 16.36 22.12 10.99
C ASP A 62 16.14 20.67 10.56
N GLY A 63 16.99 20.14 9.66
CA GLY A 63 16.87 18.79 9.12
C GLY A 63 15.67 18.57 8.20
N LYS A 64 14.86 19.61 7.94
CA LYS A 64 13.65 19.57 7.11
C LYS A 64 13.97 19.48 5.63
N TYR A 65 13.14 18.74 4.91
CA TYR A 65 13.22 18.59 3.47
C TYR A 65 12.43 19.67 2.77
N HIS A 66 13.13 20.53 2.01
CA HIS A 66 12.51 21.51 1.16
C HIS A 66 12.34 20.94 -0.23
N LEU A 67 11.09 20.87 -0.70
CA LEU A 67 10.74 20.45 -2.06
C LEU A 67 10.02 21.59 -2.76
N THR A 68 10.58 22.00 -3.90
CA THR A 68 9.93 22.95 -4.80
C THR A 68 9.44 22.21 -6.03
N LEU A 69 8.17 22.41 -6.35
CA LEU A 69 7.45 21.69 -7.40
C LEU A 69 7.05 22.66 -8.51
N PHE A 70 7.16 22.19 -9.75
CA PHE A 70 6.61 22.92 -10.91
C PHE A 70 5.11 22.67 -11.06
N ASP A 71 4.66 21.45 -10.77
CA ASP A 71 3.31 20.99 -11.06
C ASP A 71 2.38 21.11 -9.86
N ASN A 72 1.09 21.37 -10.11
CA ASN A 72 0.02 21.49 -9.11
C ASN A 72 0.25 22.55 -8.02
N GLY A 73 0.94 23.64 -8.33
CA GLY A 73 1.13 24.78 -7.43
C GLY A 73 0.16 25.94 -7.70
N LEU A 74 0.07 26.88 -6.76
CA LEU A 74 -0.61 28.15 -7.00
C LEU A 74 0.19 29.06 -7.94
N THR A 75 1.52 29.04 -7.85
CA THR A 75 2.42 29.87 -8.67
C THR A 75 3.31 29.04 -9.60
N GLY A 76 3.90 29.70 -10.60
CA GLY A 76 4.79 29.11 -11.60
C GLY A 76 4.15 28.97 -12.97
N ALA A 77 4.93 28.50 -13.96
CA ALA A 77 4.49 28.33 -15.35
C ALA A 77 3.24 27.45 -15.50
N THR A 78 3.15 26.39 -14.69
CA THR A 78 2.04 25.44 -14.63
C THR A 78 1.15 25.64 -13.41
N GLY A 79 1.19 26.83 -12.81
CA GLY A 79 0.40 27.18 -11.64
C GLY A 79 -1.08 27.41 -11.95
N ILE A 80 -1.94 27.29 -10.94
CA ILE A 80 -3.39 27.51 -11.05
C ILE A 80 -3.71 28.99 -11.24
N LEU A 81 -2.93 29.88 -10.61
CA LEU A 81 -3.17 31.32 -10.72
C LEU A 81 -2.77 31.84 -12.11
N PRO A 82 -3.47 32.87 -12.63
CA PRO A 82 -3.07 33.53 -13.85
C PRO A 82 -1.61 34.00 -13.81
N ALA A 83 -0.90 33.90 -14.94
CA ALA A 83 0.52 34.26 -15.04
C ALA A 83 0.85 35.67 -14.52
N ALA A 84 -0.06 36.64 -14.69
CA ALA A 84 0.11 38.00 -14.17
C ALA A 84 0.40 38.06 -12.65
N TYR A 85 -0.17 37.14 -11.85
CA TYR A 85 0.14 37.08 -10.42
C TYR A 85 1.55 36.54 -10.15
N THR A 86 1.99 35.58 -10.95
CA THR A 86 3.34 35.02 -10.84
C THR A 86 4.38 36.07 -11.25
N GLU A 87 4.15 36.81 -12.33
CA GLU A 87 4.99 37.93 -12.76
C GLU A 87 5.06 39.01 -11.68
N TRP A 88 3.92 39.37 -11.07
CA TRP A 88 3.89 40.33 -9.97
C TRP A 88 4.69 39.87 -8.75
N LEU A 89 4.58 38.59 -8.38
CA LEU A 89 5.38 38.00 -7.30
C LEU A 89 6.88 37.98 -7.63
N ILE A 90 7.23 37.64 -8.88
CA ILE A 90 8.62 37.69 -9.37
C ILE A 90 9.16 39.11 -9.29
N GLU A 91 8.42 40.10 -9.78
CA GLU A 91 8.81 41.51 -9.73
C GLU A 91 9.02 41.96 -8.28
N ARG A 92 8.10 41.58 -7.38
CA ARG A 92 8.16 41.97 -5.98
C ARG A 92 9.37 41.39 -5.27
N LYS A 93 9.66 40.11 -5.51
CA LYS A 93 10.84 39.43 -5.00
C LYS A 93 12.13 40.04 -5.54
N LEU A 94 12.23 40.29 -6.85
CA LEU A 94 13.48 40.76 -7.47
C LEU A 94 13.75 42.25 -7.21
N ARG A 95 12.73 43.11 -7.26
CA ARG A 95 12.92 44.57 -7.11
C ARG A 95 12.92 45.03 -5.67
N TYR A 96 12.04 44.47 -4.85
CA TYR A 96 11.82 44.94 -3.47
C TYR A 96 12.38 43.97 -2.42
N ASN A 97 12.92 42.82 -2.84
CA ASN A 97 13.40 41.77 -1.95
C ASN A 97 12.35 41.34 -0.91
N ASP A 98 11.07 41.43 -1.30
CA ASP A 98 9.92 41.15 -0.45
C ASP A 98 9.35 39.77 -0.80
N ASP A 99 9.71 38.79 0.02
CA ASP A 99 9.24 37.41 -0.06
C ASP A 99 7.92 37.17 0.70
N ALA A 100 7.38 38.17 1.42
CA ALA A 100 6.18 37.99 2.24
C ALA A 100 4.95 37.46 1.47
N PRO A 101 4.59 37.99 0.28
CA PRO A 101 3.43 37.48 -0.44
C PRO A 101 3.65 36.07 -1.00
N LYS A 102 4.90 35.73 -1.38
CA LYS A 102 5.23 34.36 -1.79
C LYS A 102 5.14 33.40 -0.60
N ALA A 103 5.68 33.79 0.55
CA ALA A 103 5.60 33.00 1.78
C ALA A 103 4.15 32.75 2.22
N PHE A 104 3.25 33.72 2.01
CA PHE A 104 1.82 33.54 2.25
C PHE A 104 1.22 32.48 1.32
N MET A 105 1.49 32.55 0.01
CA MET A 105 1.03 31.52 -0.94
C MET A 105 1.58 30.14 -0.61
N ASP A 106 2.85 30.08 -0.18
CA ASP A 106 3.51 28.84 0.22
C ASP A 106 2.84 28.15 1.42
N MET A 107 2.13 28.87 2.29
CA MET A 107 1.36 28.23 3.36
C MET A 107 0.20 27.39 2.82
N PHE A 108 -0.45 27.86 1.75
CA PHE A 108 -1.54 27.13 1.10
C PHE A 108 -0.99 25.99 0.25
N ASP A 109 0.05 26.26 -0.54
CA ASP A 109 0.71 25.23 -1.35
C ASP A 109 1.19 24.08 -0.46
N HIS A 110 1.85 24.38 0.65
CA HIS A 110 2.34 23.36 1.58
C HIS A 110 1.23 22.42 2.04
N ARG A 111 0.12 22.98 2.56
CA ARG A 111 -1.01 22.18 3.04
C ARG A 111 -1.68 21.41 1.90
N MET A 112 -1.79 22.00 0.71
CA MET A 112 -2.35 21.34 -0.47
C MET A 112 -1.50 20.12 -0.88
N TYR A 113 -0.17 20.25 -0.90
CA TYR A 113 0.72 19.14 -1.22
C TYR A 113 0.73 18.05 -0.16
N CYS A 114 0.70 18.41 1.14
CA CYS A 114 0.55 17.45 2.23
C CYS A 114 -0.72 16.62 2.06
N LEU A 115 -1.88 17.27 1.87
CA LEU A 115 -3.15 16.59 1.67
C LEU A 115 -3.18 15.74 0.39
N SER A 116 -2.57 16.25 -0.70
CA SER A 116 -2.45 15.50 -1.95
C SER A 116 -1.64 14.22 -1.76
N TYR A 117 -0.54 14.29 -1.01
CA TYR A 117 0.26 13.11 -0.66
C TYR A 117 -0.53 12.11 0.18
N LEU A 118 -1.23 12.57 1.22
CA LEU A 118 -2.03 11.70 2.09
C LEU A 118 -3.17 11.03 1.32
N ALA A 119 -3.84 11.75 0.42
CA ALA A 119 -4.85 11.19 -0.45
C ALA A 119 -4.25 10.13 -1.39
N TRP A 120 -3.11 10.42 -2.00
CA TRP A 120 -2.40 9.47 -2.86
C TRP A 120 -1.99 8.20 -2.10
N GLN A 121 -1.44 8.34 -0.88
CA GLN A 121 -1.04 7.23 -0.03
C GLN A 121 -2.25 6.38 0.36
N LYS A 122 -3.39 7.02 0.71
CA LYS A 122 -4.64 6.34 1.04
C LYS A 122 -5.16 5.50 -0.13
N MET A 123 -4.95 5.90 -1.38
CA MET A 123 -5.35 5.12 -2.56
C MET A 123 -4.34 4.02 -2.91
N HIS A 124 -3.06 4.19 -2.57
CA HIS A 124 -1.98 3.24 -2.88
C HIS A 124 -1.68 2.28 -1.72
N LEU A 125 -2.72 1.57 -1.28
CA LEU A 125 -2.67 0.65 -0.13
C LEU A 125 -1.68 -0.51 -0.29
N SER A 126 -1.29 -0.86 -1.51
CA SER A 126 -0.35 -1.96 -1.81
C SER A 126 1.11 -1.67 -1.42
N GLY A 127 1.44 -0.43 -1.07
CA GLY A 127 2.83 0.02 -0.88
C GLY A 127 3.31 0.13 0.57
N ASP A 128 2.42 0.07 1.55
CA ASP A 128 2.78 0.39 2.92
C ASP A 128 3.16 -0.89 3.70
N GLU A 129 4.44 -1.25 3.62
CA GLU A 129 4.99 -2.39 4.39
C GLU A 129 4.78 -2.20 5.90
N ASN A 130 4.67 -0.96 6.36
CA ASN A 130 4.48 -0.61 7.77
C ASN A 130 3.04 -0.84 8.25
N ARG A 131 2.06 -0.99 7.34
CA ARG A 131 0.65 -1.25 7.71
C ARG A 131 0.26 -2.73 7.63
N ARG A 132 1.24 -3.64 7.48
CA ARG A 132 0.99 -5.08 7.28
C ARG A 132 0.13 -5.71 8.37
N ASP A 133 0.21 -5.22 9.61
CA ASP A 133 -0.41 -5.90 10.75
C ASP A 133 -1.91 -5.62 10.94
N ASN A 134 -2.50 -4.57 10.37
CA ASN A 134 -3.93 -4.26 10.55
C ASN A 134 -4.54 -3.45 9.40
N ASN A 135 -4.23 -3.82 8.15
CA ASN A 135 -4.84 -3.15 7.00
C ASN A 135 -6.33 -3.51 6.87
N VAL A 136 -7.20 -2.49 6.88
CA VAL A 136 -8.64 -2.62 6.57
C VAL A 136 -8.85 -3.38 5.27
N LEU A 137 -8.03 -3.11 4.24
CA LEU A 137 -8.09 -3.87 2.99
C LEU A 137 -7.77 -5.35 3.17
N ASN A 138 -6.77 -5.70 3.98
CA ASN A 138 -6.44 -7.10 4.23
C ASN A 138 -7.65 -7.80 4.87
N ASN A 139 -8.30 -7.15 5.83
CA ASN A 139 -9.53 -7.67 6.44
C ASN A 139 -10.67 -7.80 5.43
N VAL A 140 -10.86 -6.83 4.54
CA VAL A 140 -11.86 -6.89 3.48
C VAL A 140 -11.57 -8.05 2.51
N LEU A 141 -10.33 -8.19 2.06
CA LEU A 141 -9.91 -9.29 1.18
C LEU A 141 -10.12 -10.65 1.85
N LEU A 142 -9.75 -10.78 3.12
CA LEU A 142 -9.97 -12.00 3.90
C LEU A 142 -11.47 -12.30 4.05
N SER A 143 -12.29 -11.29 4.34
CA SER A 143 -13.75 -11.45 4.44
C SER A 143 -14.38 -11.87 3.11
N LEU A 144 -13.85 -11.39 1.97
CA LEU A 144 -14.27 -11.82 0.64
C LEU A 144 -13.93 -13.30 0.37
N GLY A 145 -12.83 -13.78 0.93
CA GLY A 145 -12.48 -15.21 0.92
C GLY A 145 -13.24 -16.06 1.94
N GLY A 146 -14.06 -15.46 2.79
CA GLY A 146 -14.71 -16.14 3.92
C GLY A 146 -13.74 -16.59 5.01
N ILE A 147 -12.57 -15.96 5.10
CA ILE A 147 -11.48 -16.31 6.02
C ILE A 147 -11.43 -15.29 7.15
N THR A 148 -11.40 -15.75 8.39
CA THR A 148 -11.17 -14.87 9.54
C THR A 148 -9.68 -14.60 9.75
N PRO A 149 -9.30 -13.40 10.24
CA PRO A 149 -7.89 -13.01 10.44
C PRO A 149 -7.08 -13.99 11.30
N GLN A 150 -7.71 -14.77 12.19
CA GLN A 150 -7.01 -15.76 13.01
C GLN A 150 -6.46 -16.95 12.20
N THR A 151 -7.06 -17.26 11.05
CA THR A 151 -6.67 -18.40 10.19
C THR A 151 -5.56 -18.04 9.19
N VAL A 152 -5.16 -16.76 9.15
CA VAL A 152 -4.14 -16.20 8.22
C VAL A 152 -2.75 -16.76 8.48
N SER A 153 -2.45 -17.18 9.72
CA SER A 153 -1.12 -17.65 10.14
C SER A 153 -0.58 -18.82 9.30
N VAL A 154 -1.45 -19.59 8.63
CA VAL A 154 -1.05 -20.77 7.85
C VAL A 154 -1.11 -20.52 6.33
N THR A 155 -1.96 -19.59 5.88
CA THR A 155 -2.34 -19.50 4.46
C THR A 155 -2.25 -18.11 3.86
N GLY A 156 -1.83 -17.06 4.58
CA GLY A 156 -1.48 -15.75 4.03
C GLY A 156 -2.55 -15.04 3.16
N LEU A 157 -2.31 -13.77 2.83
CA LEU A 157 -3.20 -13.01 1.92
C LEU A 157 -3.13 -13.50 0.47
N ALA A 158 -2.00 -14.09 0.07
CA ALA A 158 -1.75 -14.51 -1.30
C ALA A 158 -2.70 -15.62 -1.80
N TYR A 159 -3.33 -16.36 -0.88
CA TYR A 159 -4.11 -17.56 -1.20
C TYR A 159 -5.62 -17.32 -1.11
N VAL A 160 -6.06 -16.12 -0.72
CA VAL A 160 -7.48 -15.71 -0.61
C VAL A 160 -8.26 -16.02 -1.90
N ALA A 161 -7.63 -15.90 -3.07
CA ALA A 161 -8.27 -16.19 -4.35
C ALA A 161 -8.79 -17.65 -4.45
N PHE A 162 -8.04 -18.62 -3.91
CA PHE A 162 -8.48 -20.02 -3.88
C PHE A 162 -9.70 -20.22 -2.96
N TYR A 163 -9.81 -19.36 -1.94
CA TYR A 163 -10.91 -19.40 -0.98
C TYR A 163 -12.16 -18.63 -1.44
N SER A 164 -12.03 -17.71 -2.40
CA SER A 164 -13.17 -16.96 -2.94
C SER A 164 -14.07 -17.80 -3.85
N GLN A 165 -13.56 -18.90 -4.40
CA GLN A 165 -14.36 -19.76 -5.29
C GLN A 165 -15.48 -20.49 -4.52
N PRO A 166 -16.72 -20.53 -5.03
CA PRO A 166 -17.84 -21.20 -4.36
C PRO A 166 -17.67 -22.73 -4.32
N VAL A 167 -16.96 -23.31 -5.28
CA VAL A 167 -16.68 -24.74 -5.36
C VAL A 167 -15.21 -24.99 -5.02
N ARG A 168 -14.96 -25.77 -3.97
CA ARG A 168 -13.61 -26.19 -3.56
C ARG A 168 -13.15 -27.35 -4.46
N SER A 169 -12.43 -27.03 -5.53
CA SER A 169 -11.94 -28.03 -6.47
C SER A 169 -10.66 -28.74 -5.96
N LEU A 170 -10.48 -29.99 -6.37
CA LEU A 170 -9.28 -30.77 -6.07
C LEU A 170 -8.02 -30.12 -6.66
N ALA A 171 -8.11 -29.61 -7.89
CA ALA A 171 -7.03 -28.91 -8.55
C ALA A 171 -6.63 -27.62 -7.80
N GLY A 172 -7.60 -26.91 -7.23
CA GLY A 172 -7.34 -25.74 -6.37
C GLY A 172 -6.58 -26.12 -5.10
N LEU A 173 -6.89 -27.27 -4.50
CA LEU A 173 -6.17 -27.79 -3.32
C LEU A 173 -4.74 -28.23 -3.68
N GLU A 174 -4.55 -28.92 -4.80
CA GLU A 174 -3.22 -29.28 -5.32
C GLU A 174 -2.35 -28.03 -5.52
N GLN A 175 -2.89 -27.01 -6.17
CA GLN A 175 -2.18 -25.76 -6.43
C GLN A 175 -1.87 -25.00 -5.14
N LEU A 176 -2.82 -24.95 -4.20
CA LEU A 176 -2.62 -24.33 -2.90
C LEU A 176 -1.50 -25.01 -2.11
N LEU A 177 -1.53 -26.35 -1.99
CA LEU A 177 -0.48 -27.11 -1.30
C LEU A 177 0.87 -26.96 -2.01
N SER A 178 0.87 -26.94 -3.35
CA SER A 178 2.08 -26.74 -4.13
C SER A 178 2.70 -25.37 -3.89
N LEU A 179 1.88 -24.32 -3.81
CA LEU A 179 2.33 -22.95 -3.53
C LEU A 179 2.78 -22.75 -2.08
N ILE A 180 2.15 -23.41 -1.10
CA ILE A 180 2.56 -23.32 0.32
C ILE A 180 3.89 -24.04 0.54
N HIS A 181 4.01 -25.27 0.03
CA HIS A 181 5.16 -26.12 0.30
C HIS A 181 6.26 -26.02 -0.76
N GLN A 182 6.03 -25.31 -1.87
CA GLN A 182 6.96 -25.21 -3.01
C GLN A 182 7.36 -26.59 -3.57
N ILE A 183 6.44 -27.56 -3.48
CA ILE A 183 6.63 -28.95 -3.94
C ILE A 183 5.51 -29.30 -4.93
N ARG A 184 5.77 -30.19 -5.88
CA ARG A 184 4.72 -30.71 -6.77
C ARG A 184 3.84 -31.70 -6.00
N VAL A 185 2.58 -31.35 -5.80
CA VAL A 185 1.58 -32.18 -5.13
C VAL A 185 0.61 -32.74 -6.16
N SER A 186 0.24 -34.02 -6.02
CA SER A 186 -0.84 -34.65 -6.79
C SER A 186 -1.72 -35.44 -5.83
N ILE A 187 -3.03 -35.26 -5.97
CA ILE A 187 -4.05 -35.88 -5.14
C ILE A 187 -4.80 -36.91 -5.98
N ASN A 188 -4.83 -38.14 -5.50
CA ASN A 188 -5.60 -39.22 -6.11
C ASN A 188 -6.99 -39.27 -5.45
N PRO A 189 -8.08 -38.87 -6.13
CA PRO A 189 -9.42 -38.86 -5.54
C PRO A 189 -9.99 -40.27 -5.37
N PHE A 190 -11.08 -40.38 -4.60
CA PHE A 190 -11.87 -41.61 -4.44
C PHE A 190 -11.11 -42.84 -3.93
N ARG A 191 -10.20 -42.65 -2.97
CA ARG A 191 -9.64 -43.79 -2.23
C ARG A 191 -10.64 -44.24 -1.17
N GLY A 192 -11.08 -45.49 -1.27
CA GLY A 192 -11.94 -46.09 -0.25
C GLY A 192 -11.22 -46.22 1.08
N THR A 193 -11.87 -45.78 2.14
CA THR A 193 -11.45 -46.01 3.54
C THR A 193 -12.47 -46.94 4.19
N PHE A 194 -11.99 -48.00 4.84
CA PHE A 194 -12.85 -48.82 5.68
C PHE A 194 -12.99 -48.10 7.03
N GLU A 195 -14.17 -47.57 7.31
CA GLU A 195 -14.53 -47.07 8.64
C GLU A 195 -15.13 -48.21 9.46
N ASN A 196 -14.76 -48.29 10.74
CA ASN A 196 -15.30 -49.27 11.66
C ASN A 196 -16.65 -48.76 12.17
N THR A 197 -17.75 -49.38 11.73
CA THR A 197 -19.10 -48.97 12.12
C THR A 197 -19.36 -49.27 13.58
N GLU A 198 -20.06 -48.37 14.29
CA GLU A 198 -20.41 -48.59 15.69
C GLU A 198 -21.27 -49.86 15.86
N PRO A 199 -21.12 -50.62 16.96
CA PRO A 199 -21.84 -51.89 17.16
C PRO A 199 -23.37 -51.75 17.14
N SER A 200 -23.91 -50.56 17.38
CA SER A 200 -25.33 -50.20 17.36
C SER A 200 -25.91 -50.09 15.94
N GLU A 201 -25.09 -49.83 14.94
CA GLU A 201 -25.50 -49.66 13.53
C GLU A 201 -25.28 -50.95 12.71
N GLN A 202 -24.76 -52.01 13.34
CA GLN A 202 -24.64 -53.32 12.71
C GLN A 202 -26.02 -53.98 12.61
N GLY A 203 -26.47 -54.25 11.40
CA GLY A 203 -27.74 -54.92 11.15
C GLY A 203 -27.73 -56.36 11.67
N PHE A 204 -28.43 -56.62 12.76
CA PHE A 204 -28.71 -57.97 13.24
C PHE A 204 -29.91 -58.53 12.47
N TRP A 205 -29.67 -59.40 11.49
CA TRP A 205 -30.74 -60.23 10.91
C TRP A 205 -30.94 -61.48 11.79
N GLY A 206 -32.20 -61.81 12.08
CA GLY A 206 -32.65 -62.59 13.23
C GLY A 206 -31.96 -63.93 13.55
N ILE A 207 -31.94 -64.24 14.85
CA ILE A 207 -31.73 -65.51 15.62
C ILE A 207 -30.58 -66.47 15.25
N ALA A 208 -30.03 -66.46 14.03
CA ALA A 208 -28.86 -67.24 13.67
C ALA A 208 -27.75 -66.30 13.20
N SER A 209 -26.81 -66.04 14.11
CA SER A 209 -25.66 -65.16 13.95
C SER A 209 -24.77 -65.60 12.77
N ILE A 210 -24.99 -64.99 11.61
CA ILE A 210 -24.04 -64.98 10.49
C ILE A 210 -23.71 -63.53 10.18
N LEU A 211 -22.52 -63.12 10.61
CA LEU A 211 -21.97 -61.78 10.42
C LEU A 211 -21.39 -61.70 9.00
N TRP A 212 -22.13 -61.10 8.06
CA TRP A 212 -21.60 -60.80 6.73
C TRP A 212 -20.68 -59.59 6.82
N GLY A 213 -19.37 -59.86 6.91
CA GLY A 213 -18.37 -58.78 6.96
C GLY A 213 -16.98 -59.20 7.38
N LYS A 214 -16.50 -60.37 6.96
CA LYS A 214 -15.06 -60.71 6.92
C LYS A 214 -14.83 -62.02 6.17
N VAL A 215 -14.41 -61.94 4.92
CA VAL A 215 -13.58 -62.99 4.32
C VAL A 215 -12.30 -62.30 3.88
N LEU A 216 -11.24 -62.57 4.63
CA LEU A 216 -9.86 -62.29 4.31
C LEU A 216 -9.39 -63.32 3.27
N SER A 217 -8.95 -62.84 2.10
CA SER A 217 -7.70 -63.27 1.43
C SER A 217 -7.24 -62.17 0.49
#